data_AF-A0A1V8TCI0-F1
#
_entry.id   AF-A0A1V8TCI0-F1
#
_cell.length_a   1.000
_cell.length_b   1.000
_cell.length_c   1.000
_cell.angle_alpha   90.00
_cell.angle_beta   90.00
_cell.angle_gamma   90.00
#
_symmetry.space_group_name_H-M   'P 1'
#
loop_
_entity.id
_entity.type
_entity.pdbx_description
1 polymer ?
#
loop_
_entity_poly.entity_id
_entity_poly.type
_entity_poly.pdbx_seq_one_letter_code
_entity_poly.pdbx_strand_id
1 'polypeptide(L)'
;MAPKVEFITGGNGITGSAIIAYLAKQTTEEEWSSIIFIALDFTKDSETLAEEMQETCAPVTHSYFPSYVHKDDFVELNTANRALFENFLGALVDVGQKLQNVTLQTGGKYYNVHLKPVPSPANEDDARLASFDENFYYPQEDCLTERQKGQKWGWNIIRPEAIIGYTSKPNGMNSALTYALYFLVQKEMGKEAVMPTNQIYWRGVDDCSDSGLIAELTIWASTNKHGLHVMADSPIQLLKTAFVTYHHGDLAKARQFLLDFGLTIAREEPGHKIYFKGCGTEPYVYVAEQSSASTSHFGGAAYVVDSASELERASRLDSCIDKVGALEGPGGGQVVSLKDPAGHIVHLIHGWTEKEADPLNLPKLVVNFEDSKPRKGAFQRFQPGPAPVFRWGHYGVTYPAGNYQEMFEWYTQTLALAPSDVVYRGEDPVTCFFHVDRGLEYSDHHAFFFKPAKPGDKPAVAHAAFELHDFDVQQLGHQYLAEKKYELCWGVGRHVLGSQVFDYWFDTSGFIVEHYADGDLVNKDTPVAHVPAGPQSLSVWGPPVPSVF
;
A
#
# COMPACT_ATOMS: atom_id res chain seq x y z
N MET A 1 29.35 -2.26 5.47
CA MET A 1 28.33 -3.31 5.21
C MET A 1 28.99 -4.67 5.40
N ALA A 2 28.26 -5.67 5.88
CA ALA A 2 28.79 -7.04 5.87
C ALA A 2 29.02 -7.49 4.41
N PRO A 3 30.06 -8.31 4.14
CA PRO A 3 30.30 -8.83 2.79
C PRO A 3 29.12 -9.68 2.32
N LYS A 4 28.78 -9.56 1.03
CA LYS A 4 27.74 -10.37 0.39
C LYS A 4 28.37 -11.68 -0.11
N VAL A 5 27.56 -12.73 -0.14
CA VAL A 5 27.95 -14.06 -0.59
C VAL A 5 26.86 -14.54 -1.54
N GLU A 6 27.22 -14.63 -2.81
CA GLU A 6 26.31 -14.91 -3.91
C GLU A 6 26.29 -16.40 -4.28
N PHE A 7 25.09 -16.97 -4.41
CA PHE A 7 24.89 -18.31 -4.95
C PHE A 7 24.19 -18.22 -6.31
N ILE A 8 24.94 -18.46 -7.39
CA ILE A 8 24.44 -18.47 -8.76
C ILE A 8 24.19 -19.92 -9.20
N THR A 9 22.93 -20.27 -9.45
CA THR A 9 22.62 -21.57 -10.07
C THR A 9 22.76 -21.51 -11.58
N GLY A 10 22.87 -22.67 -12.24
CA GLY A 10 22.91 -22.72 -13.71
C GLY A 10 24.08 -21.96 -14.32
N GLY A 11 25.25 -21.92 -13.66
CA GLY A 11 26.42 -21.12 -14.07
C GLY A 11 27.00 -21.45 -15.46
N ASN A 12 26.58 -22.56 -16.08
CA ASN A 12 26.92 -22.94 -17.45
C ASN A 12 25.87 -22.52 -18.50
N GLY A 13 24.72 -21.98 -18.05
CA GLY A 13 23.66 -21.42 -18.88
C GLY A 13 23.96 -19.96 -19.27
N ILE A 14 23.11 -19.40 -20.15
CA ILE A 14 23.29 -18.05 -20.69
C ILE A 14 23.28 -17.00 -19.57
N THR A 15 22.17 -16.89 -18.81
CA THR A 15 22.10 -15.91 -17.72
C THR A 15 23.09 -16.21 -16.59
N GLY A 16 23.17 -17.47 -16.13
CA GLY A 16 24.06 -17.83 -15.01
C GLY A 16 25.51 -17.47 -15.30
N SER A 17 26.00 -17.73 -16.52
CA SER A 17 27.36 -17.34 -16.92
C SER A 17 27.54 -15.82 -17.05
N ALA A 18 26.50 -15.10 -17.50
CA ALA A 18 26.54 -13.63 -17.55
C ALA A 18 26.59 -12.99 -16.16
N ILE A 19 25.83 -13.52 -15.19
CA ILE A 19 25.88 -13.08 -13.78
C ILE A 19 27.28 -13.33 -13.20
N ILE A 20 27.83 -14.52 -13.42
CA ILE A 20 29.20 -14.86 -12.98
C ILE A 20 30.21 -13.90 -13.62
N ALA A 21 30.11 -13.64 -14.92
CA ALA A 21 31.02 -12.74 -15.62
C ALA A 21 30.89 -11.29 -15.15
N TYR A 22 29.68 -10.83 -14.82
CA TYR A 22 29.44 -9.51 -14.26
C TYR A 22 30.08 -9.37 -12.88
N LEU A 23 29.84 -10.33 -11.99
CA LEU A 23 30.42 -10.34 -10.63
C LEU A 23 31.94 -10.45 -10.67
N ALA A 24 32.49 -11.35 -11.48
CA ALA A 24 33.95 -11.55 -11.62
C ALA A 24 34.70 -10.29 -12.07
N LYS A 25 34.06 -9.40 -12.85
CA LYS A 25 34.64 -8.10 -13.22
C LYS A 25 34.70 -7.09 -12.07
N GLN A 26 33.90 -7.33 -11.03
CA GLN A 26 33.79 -6.48 -9.84
C GLN A 26 34.46 -7.09 -8.60
N THR A 27 34.93 -8.34 -8.70
CA THR A 27 35.65 -9.05 -7.64
C THR A 27 37.11 -8.58 -7.56
N THR A 28 37.58 -8.31 -6.34
CA THR A 28 38.98 -7.97 -6.06
C THR A 28 39.89 -9.21 -6.09
N GLU A 29 41.21 -9.02 -6.25
CA GLU A 29 42.19 -10.12 -6.28
C GLU A 29 42.13 -11.03 -5.03
N GLU A 30 41.86 -10.47 -3.86
CA GLU A 30 41.74 -11.24 -2.62
C GLU A 30 40.47 -12.13 -2.62
N GLU A 31 39.35 -11.61 -3.14
CA GLU A 31 38.06 -12.30 -3.19
C GLU A 31 38.02 -13.43 -4.23
N TRP A 32 38.88 -13.41 -5.26
CA TRP A 32 38.98 -14.48 -6.26
C TRP A 32 39.23 -15.85 -5.65
N SER A 33 39.99 -15.90 -4.54
CA SER A 33 40.27 -17.14 -3.81
C SER A 33 39.04 -17.76 -3.13
N SER A 34 37.96 -16.99 -2.99
CA SER A 34 36.70 -17.39 -2.35
C SER A 34 35.65 -17.87 -3.35
N ILE A 35 35.92 -17.79 -4.66
CA ILE A 35 35.03 -18.32 -5.70
C ILE A 35 35.19 -19.84 -5.76
N ILE A 36 34.09 -20.55 -5.53
CA ILE A 36 34.05 -22.01 -5.56
C ILE A 36 32.96 -22.50 -6.51
N PHE A 37 33.21 -23.63 -7.15
CA PHE A 37 32.23 -24.32 -7.99
C PHE A 37 31.81 -25.61 -7.29
N ILE A 38 30.51 -25.73 -7.03
CA ILE A 38 29.91 -26.93 -6.45
C ILE A 38 28.95 -27.58 -7.43
N ALA A 39 28.90 -28.90 -7.41
CA ALA A 39 27.96 -29.68 -8.20
C ALA A 39 26.79 -30.11 -7.30
N LEU A 40 25.63 -29.49 -7.49
CA LEU A 40 24.40 -29.81 -6.78
C LEU A 40 23.34 -30.31 -7.76
N ASP A 41 22.59 -31.34 -7.36
CA ASP A 41 21.53 -31.95 -8.17
C ASP A 41 20.17 -31.59 -7.60
N PHE A 42 19.57 -30.51 -8.11
CA PHE A 42 18.27 -30.01 -7.63
C PHE A 42 17.08 -30.93 -7.94
N THR A 43 17.29 -32.09 -8.56
CA THR A 43 16.25 -33.12 -8.71
C THR A 43 16.06 -33.98 -7.46
N LYS A 44 17.02 -33.95 -6.52
CA LYS A 44 16.89 -34.53 -5.18
C LYS A 44 15.90 -33.73 -4.32
N ASP A 45 15.33 -34.36 -3.30
CA ASP A 45 14.49 -33.69 -2.32
C ASP A 45 15.26 -32.62 -1.52
N SER A 46 14.52 -31.66 -0.95
CA SER A 46 15.09 -30.52 -0.24
C SER A 46 15.91 -30.90 1.00
N GLU A 47 15.55 -31.98 1.70
CA GLU A 47 16.27 -32.42 2.90
C GLU A 47 17.67 -32.92 2.53
N THR A 48 17.75 -33.80 1.53
CA THR A 48 19.03 -34.31 1.00
C THR A 48 19.90 -33.16 0.45
N LEU A 49 19.29 -32.21 -0.25
CA LEU A 49 20.00 -31.02 -0.74
C LEU A 49 20.50 -30.13 0.39
N ALA A 50 19.72 -29.95 1.46
CA ALA A 50 20.14 -29.16 2.62
C ALA A 50 21.39 -29.74 3.27
N GLU A 51 21.48 -31.07 3.39
CA GLU A 51 22.70 -31.75 3.88
C GLU A 51 23.93 -31.46 3.00
N GLU A 52 23.78 -31.51 1.66
CA GLU A 52 24.85 -31.20 0.70
C GLU A 52 25.23 -29.71 0.71
N MET A 53 24.28 -28.83 1.02
CA MET A 53 24.43 -27.38 1.02
C MET A 53 24.93 -26.82 2.36
N GLN A 54 24.84 -27.59 3.45
CA GLN A 54 25.02 -27.11 4.83
C GLN A 54 26.33 -26.34 5.05
N GLU A 55 27.47 -26.91 4.65
CA GLU A 55 28.78 -26.27 4.89
C GLU A 55 29.03 -25.08 3.95
N THR A 56 28.64 -25.22 2.69
CA THR A 56 29.05 -24.29 1.63
C THR A 56 28.09 -23.12 1.46
N CYS A 57 26.79 -23.36 1.69
CA CYS A 57 25.73 -22.39 1.43
C CYS A 57 25.22 -21.68 2.68
N ALA A 58 25.59 -22.10 3.90
CA ALA A 58 25.27 -21.37 5.14
C ALA A 58 25.64 -19.87 5.14
N PRO A 59 26.78 -19.42 4.54
CA PRO A 59 27.11 -18.00 4.50
C PRO A 59 26.38 -17.21 3.41
N VAL A 60 25.62 -17.86 2.52
CA VAL A 60 24.96 -17.21 1.37
C VAL A 60 24.00 -16.12 1.86
N THR A 61 24.10 -14.96 1.21
CA THR A 61 23.21 -13.83 1.45
C THR A 61 22.31 -13.54 0.26
N HIS A 62 22.77 -13.78 -0.98
CA HIS A 62 21.97 -13.53 -2.18
C HIS A 62 22.01 -14.78 -3.06
N SER A 63 20.87 -15.20 -3.59
CA SER A 63 20.79 -16.34 -4.51
C SER A 63 20.11 -15.96 -5.81
N TYR A 64 20.55 -16.59 -6.90
CA TYR A 64 20.08 -16.33 -8.25
C TYR A 64 19.72 -17.64 -8.93
N PHE A 65 18.46 -17.79 -9.32
CA PHE A 65 17.92 -19.00 -9.92
C PHE A 65 17.55 -18.84 -11.41
N PRO A 66 18.54 -18.93 -12.33
CA PRO A 66 18.27 -19.06 -13.77
C PRO A 66 18.27 -20.51 -14.26
N SER A 67 18.24 -21.51 -13.37
CA SER A 67 18.30 -22.92 -13.74
C SER A 67 17.03 -23.40 -14.43
N TYR A 68 17.20 -24.26 -15.43
CA TYR A 68 16.12 -24.80 -16.26
C TYR A 68 16.48 -26.21 -16.74
N VAL A 69 15.48 -27.09 -16.79
CA VAL A 69 15.60 -28.43 -17.40
C VAL A 69 14.60 -28.56 -18.54
N HIS A 70 15.09 -29.00 -19.70
CA HIS A 70 14.25 -29.23 -20.88
C HIS A 70 13.57 -30.61 -20.84
N LYS A 71 12.32 -30.65 -21.26
CA LYS A 71 11.49 -31.83 -21.52
C LYS A 71 10.65 -31.54 -22.76
N ASP A 72 10.48 -32.55 -23.61
CA ASP A 72 9.70 -32.42 -24.85
C ASP A 72 8.18 -32.39 -24.57
N ASP A 73 7.74 -33.08 -23.51
CA ASP A 73 6.35 -33.06 -23.04
C ASP A 73 6.11 -31.91 -22.06
N PHE A 74 5.02 -31.15 -22.25
CA PHE A 74 4.71 -29.97 -21.43
C PHE A 74 4.39 -30.32 -19.97
N VAL A 75 3.72 -31.45 -19.70
CA VAL A 75 3.38 -31.85 -18.33
C VAL A 75 4.65 -32.26 -17.59
N GLU A 76 5.52 -33.04 -18.23
CA GLU A 76 6.82 -33.39 -17.68
C GLU A 76 7.71 -32.16 -17.49
N LEU A 77 7.70 -31.22 -18.44
CA LEU A 77 8.44 -29.97 -18.37
C LEU A 77 8.01 -29.16 -17.15
N ASN A 78 6.70 -29.00 -16.99
CA ASN A 78 6.13 -28.19 -15.92
C ASN A 78 6.43 -28.83 -14.56
N THR A 79 6.20 -30.14 -14.44
CA THR A 79 6.48 -30.91 -13.23
C THR A 79 7.95 -30.82 -12.84
N ALA A 80 8.86 -31.03 -13.79
CA ALA A 80 10.29 -31.05 -13.54
C ALA A 80 10.81 -29.69 -13.07
N ASN A 81 10.45 -28.59 -13.75
CA ASN A 81 10.97 -27.27 -13.39
C ASN A 81 10.34 -26.70 -12.12
N ARG A 82 9.06 -27.02 -11.85
CA ARG A 82 8.44 -26.73 -10.55
C ARG A 82 9.24 -27.36 -9.42
N ALA A 83 9.41 -28.69 -9.46
CA ALA A 83 10.14 -29.43 -8.42
C ALA A 83 11.59 -28.95 -8.28
N LEU A 84 12.26 -28.65 -9.40
CA LEU A 84 13.64 -28.16 -9.41
C LEU A 84 13.84 -26.91 -8.54
N PHE A 85 12.91 -25.95 -8.62
CA PHE A 85 12.98 -24.73 -7.82
C PHE A 85 12.48 -24.95 -6.39
N GLU A 86 11.40 -25.70 -6.19
CA GLU A 86 10.87 -26.00 -4.84
C GLU A 86 11.92 -26.71 -3.98
N ASN A 87 12.64 -27.68 -4.54
CA ASN A 87 13.70 -28.41 -3.86
C ASN A 87 14.88 -27.50 -3.51
N PHE A 88 15.34 -26.69 -4.48
CA PHE A 88 16.41 -25.72 -4.28
C PHE A 88 16.05 -24.69 -3.19
N LEU A 89 14.87 -24.09 -3.28
CA LEU A 89 14.44 -23.05 -2.35
C LEU A 89 14.26 -23.61 -0.94
N GLY A 90 13.65 -24.79 -0.81
CA GLY A 90 13.52 -25.48 0.46
C GLY A 90 14.88 -25.66 1.14
N ALA A 91 15.83 -26.28 0.42
CA ALA A 91 17.17 -26.50 0.93
C ALA A 91 17.90 -25.20 1.28
N LEU A 92 17.81 -24.18 0.42
CA LEU A 92 18.46 -22.89 0.64
C LEU A 92 17.93 -22.19 1.89
N VAL A 93 16.61 -22.19 2.12
CA VAL A 93 16.00 -21.57 3.29
C VAL A 93 16.39 -22.30 4.58
N ASP A 94 16.49 -23.63 4.53
CA ASP A 94 16.87 -24.44 5.70
C ASP A 94 18.33 -24.19 6.12
N VAL A 95 19.25 -24.01 5.16
CA VAL A 95 20.68 -23.74 5.45
C VAL A 95 21.01 -22.25 5.62
N GLY A 96 20.25 -21.37 4.97
CA GLY A 96 20.59 -19.98 4.71
C GLY A 96 20.34 -19.01 5.86
N GLN A 97 21.06 -19.16 6.97
CA GLN A 97 20.89 -18.31 8.17
C GLN A 97 21.16 -16.82 7.93
N LYS A 98 21.90 -16.48 6.86
CA LYS A 98 22.27 -15.11 6.49
C LYS A 98 21.57 -14.63 5.21
N LEU A 99 20.60 -15.39 4.72
CA LEU A 99 19.89 -15.08 3.49
C LEU A 99 19.25 -13.68 3.60
N GLN A 100 19.45 -12.88 2.56
CA GLN A 100 18.92 -11.52 2.40
C GLN A 100 18.07 -11.40 1.14
N ASN A 101 18.42 -12.12 0.06
CA ASN A 101 17.67 -12.09 -1.18
C ASN A 101 17.60 -13.45 -1.90
N VAL A 102 16.44 -13.77 -2.47
CA VAL A 102 16.26 -14.83 -3.48
C VAL A 102 15.72 -14.25 -4.77
N THR A 103 16.50 -14.28 -5.84
CA THR A 103 16.08 -13.84 -7.17
C THR A 103 15.74 -15.04 -8.05
N LEU A 104 14.47 -15.15 -8.45
CA LEU A 104 13.98 -16.12 -9.42
C LEU A 104 13.99 -15.50 -10.82
N GLN A 105 14.58 -16.18 -11.80
CA GLN A 105 14.40 -15.81 -13.20
C GLN A 105 13.27 -16.65 -13.80
N THR A 106 12.23 -15.98 -14.31
CA THR A 106 11.22 -16.62 -15.15
C THR A 106 11.51 -16.31 -16.62
N GLY A 107 10.53 -15.82 -17.38
CA GLY A 107 10.73 -15.32 -18.73
C GLY A 107 9.44 -15.28 -19.54
N GLY A 108 9.56 -15.07 -20.86
CA GLY A 108 8.42 -14.86 -21.76
C GLY A 108 7.29 -15.89 -21.71
N LYS A 109 7.55 -17.13 -21.27
CA LYS A 109 6.45 -18.10 -21.06
C LYS A 109 5.45 -17.64 -20.01
N TYR A 110 5.83 -16.76 -19.07
CA TYR A 110 4.92 -16.12 -18.12
C TYR A 110 3.71 -15.48 -18.84
N TYR A 111 3.96 -14.86 -19.99
CA TYR A 111 2.95 -14.22 -20.83
C TYR A 111 2.30 -15.17 -21.85
N ASN A 112 2.64 -16.47 -21.83
CA ASN A 112 2.20 -17.49 -22.79
C ASN A 112 2.67 -17.28 -24.24
N VAL A 113 3.84 -16.66 -24.45
CA VAL A 113 4.46 -16.48 -25.78
C VAL A 113 4.60 -17.79 -26.58
N HIS A 114 4.68 -18.92 -25.88
CA HIS A 114 4.81 -20.26 -26.45
C HIS A 114 3.47 -20.86 -26.95
N LEU A 115 2.33 -20.24 -26.62
CA LEU A 115 1.00 -20.73 -26.99
C LEU A 115 0.32 -19.84 -28.03
N LYS A 116 0.50 -18.52 -27.94
CA LYS A 116 -0.16 -17.54 -28.81
C LYS A 116 0.66 -16.24 -28.91
N PRO A 117 0.39 -15.39 -29.91
CA PRO A 117 0.89 -14.02 -29.92
C PRO A 117 0.45 -13.25 -28.67
N VAL A 118 1.36 -12.43 -28.13
CA VAL A 118 1.17 -11.57 -26.95
C VAL A 118 1.52 -10.12 -27.32
N PRO A 119 1.11 -9.12 -26.52
CA PRO A 119 1.62 -7.76 -26.69
C PRO A 119 3.15 -7.71 -26.65
N SER A 120 3.76 -6.89 -27.53
CA SER A 120 5.18 -6.54 -27.49
C SER A 120 5.28 -5.00 -27.42
N PRO A 121 5.81 -4.42 -26.32
CA PRO A 121 6.34 -5.13 -25.15
C PRO A 121 5.26 -5.74 -24.24
N ALA A 122 5.61 -6.83 -23.56
CA ALA A 122 4.82 -7.37 -22.45
C ALA A 122 5.06 -6.53 -21.18
N ASN A 123 4.07 -6.42 -20.30
CA ASN A 123 4.17 -5.61 -19.07
C ASN A 123 4.16 -6.49 -17.83
N GLU A 124 4.92 -6.12 -16.79
CA GLU A 124 5.03 -6.91 -15.56
C GLU A 124 3.69 -7.04 -14.80
N ASP A 125 2.79 -6.08 -14.97
CA ASP A 125 1.44 -6.04 -14.39
C ASP A 125 0.41 -6.89 -15.16
N ASP A 126 0.81 -7.51 -16.28
CA ASP A 126 -0.10 -8.37 -17.05
C ASP A 126 -0.54 -9.58 -16.19
N ALA A 127 -1.85 -9.80 -16.19
CA ALA A 127 -2.47 -10.90 -15.44
C ALA A 127 -1.96 -12.26 -15.91
N ARG A 128 -1.88 -13.24 -14.99
CA ARG A 128 -1.60 -14.63 -15.34
C ARG A 128 -2.65 -15.14 -16.34
N LEU A 129 -2.20 -15.69 -17.46
CA LEU A 129 -3.07 -16.01 -18.61
C LEU A 129 -3.38 -17.50 -18.78
N ALA A 130 -2.62 -18.40 -18.16
CA ALA A 130 -2.82 -19.85 -18.21
C ALA A 130 -3.40 -20.40 -16.90
N SER A 131 -3.97 -21.61 -16.95
CA SER A 131 -4.31 -22.35 -15.73
C SER A 131 -3.03 -22.76 -14.97
N PHE A 132 -3.12 -22.91 -13.65
CA PHE A 132 -1.98 -23.12 -12.74
C PHE A 132 -1.04 -24.26 -13.17
N ASP A 133 -1.57 -25.33 -13.77
CA ASP A 133 -0.82 -26.53 -14.13
C ASP A 133 -0.12 -26.47 -15.51
N GLU A 134 -0.39 -25.44 -16.31
CA GLU A 134 0.12 -25.30 -17.68
C GLU A 134 1.40 -24.47 -17.77
N ASN A 135 1.80 -23.79 -16.70
CA ASN A 135 2.98 -22.93 -16.68
C ASN A 135 3.75 -23.04 -15.36
N PHE A 136 4.91 -23.68 -15.36
CA PHE A 136 5.70 -23.86 -14.14
C PHE A 136 6.21 -22.58 -13.49
N TYR A 137 6.19 -21.43 -14.16
CA TYR A 137 6.59 -20.18 -13.51
C TYR A 137 5.62 -19.77 -12.40
N TYR A 138 4.31 -19.96 -12.56
CA TYR A 138 3.33 -19.58 -11.53
C TYR A 138 3.52 -20.33 -10.21
N PRO A 139 3.63 -21.67 -10.16
CA PRO A 139 3.93 -22.37 -8.91
C PRO A 139 5.32 -22.04 -8.35
N GLN A 140 6.30 -21.66 -9.18
CA GLN A 140 7.59 -21.18 -8.68
C GLN A 140 7.46 -19.82 -7.97
N GLU A 141 6.74 -18.87 -8.57
CA GLU A 141 6.44 -17.58 -7.93
C GLU A 141 5.64 -17.78 -6.63
N ASP A 142 4.64 -18.67 -6.65
CA ASP A 142 3.81 -18.97 -5.49
C ASP A 142 4.62 -19.66 -4.38
N CYS A 143 5.52 -20.58 -4.73
CA CYS A 143 6.45 -21.18 -3.78
C CYS A 143 7.40 -20.13 -3.17
N LEU A 144 7.96 -19.25 -4.00
CA LEU A 144 8.86 -18.18 -3.55
C LEU A 144 8.18 -17.24 -2.57
N THR A 145 6.99 -16.75 -2.93
CA THR A 145 6.20 -15.84 -2.11
C THR A 145 5.75 -16.52 -0.81
N GLU A 146 5.28 -17.77 -0.87
CA GLU A 146 4.85 -18.52 0.32
C GLU A 146 6.01 -18.79 1.28
N ARG A 147 7.17 -19.21 0.77
CA ARG A 147 8.36 -19.49 1.59
C ARG A 147 8.95 -18.24 2.21
N GLN A 148 8.75 -17.06 1.62
CA GLN A 148 9.23 -15.81 2.19
C GLN A 148 8.36 -15.30 3.35
N LYS A 149 7.09 -15.72 3.44
CA LYS A 149 6.20 -15.26 4.52
C LYS A 149 6.81 -15.53 5.90
N GLY A 150 6.91 -14.47 6.71
CA GLY A 150 7.49 -14.53 8.05
C GLY A 150 9.02 -14.63 8.10
N GLN A 151 9.71 -14.54 6.96
CA GLN A 151 11.17 -14.56 6.86
C GLN A 151 11.75 -13.14 6.73
N LYS A 152 13.04 -12.98 7.05
CA LYS A 152 13.74 -11.69 6.99
C LYS A 152 14.32 -11.35 5.62
N TRP A 153 14.43 -12.33 4.72
CA TRP A 153 14.94 -12.13 3.37
C TRP A 153 13.84 -11.59 2.42
N GLY A 154 14.25 -10.85 1.39
CA GLY A 154 13.38 -10.43 0.29
C GLY A 154 13.61 -11.25 -0.97
N TRP A 155 12.85 -10.98 -2.02
CA TRP A 155 12.94 -11.69 -3.28
C TRP A 155 12.83 -10.76 -4.49
N ASN A 156 13.12 -11.29 -5.66
CA ASN A 156 12.93 -10.65 -6.95
C ASN A 156 12.49 -11.68 -7.99
N ILE A 157 11.68 -11.24 -8.96
CA ILE A 157 11.37 -12.03 -10.15
C ILE A 157 11.84 -11.22 -11.37
N ILE A 158 12.75 -11.78 -12.16
CA ILE A 158 13.24 -11.17 -13.41
C ILE A 158 12.63 -11.93 -14.58
N ARG A 159 11.92 -11.23 -15.47
CA ARG A 159 11.12 -11.81 -16.57
C ARG A 159 11.70 -11.47 -17.95
N PRO A 160 12.89 -11.97 -18.32
CA PRO A 160 13.44 -11.67 -19.63
C PRO A 160 12.62 -12.34 -20.74
N GLU A 161 12.50 -11.65 -21.89
CA GLU A 161 11.97 -12.24 -23.11
C GLU A 161 13.05 -13.09 -23.82
N ALA A 162 13.07 -13.14 -25.15
CA ALA A 162 14.08 -13.89 -25.89
C ALA A 162 15.50 -13.45 -25.50
N ILE A 163 16.23 -14.34 -24.82
CA ILE A 163 17.55 -14.02 -24.27
C ILE A 163 18.62 -14.16 -25.35
N ILE A 164 19.35 -13.07 -25.60
CA ILE A 164 20.51 -13.03 -26.47
C ILE A 164 21.79 -13.13 -25.63
N GLY A 165 22.58 -14.17 -25.87
CA GLY A 165 23.82 -14.39 -25.15
C GLY A 165 24.58 -15.64 -25.58
N TYR A 166 25.72 -15.86 -24.93
CA TYR A 166 26.61 -17.00 -25.19
C TYR A 166 26.37 -18.14 -24.19
N THR A 167 26.50 -19.39 -24.67
CA THR A 167 26.63 -20.56 -23.81
C THR A 167 27.64 -21.54 -24.43
N SER A 168 28.39 -22.24 -23.58
CA SER A 168 29.41 -23.21 -23.98
C SER A 168 28.83 -24.56 -24.41
N LYS A 169 27.54 -24.82 -24.14
CA LYS A 169 26.84 -26.04 -24.55
C LYS A 169 25.94 -25.76 -25.76
N PRO A 170 25.77 -26.72 -26.69
CA PRO A 170 24.76 -26.59 -27.74
C PRO A 170 23.39 -26.34 -27.13
N ASN A 171 22.74 -25.26 -27.58
CA ASN A 171 21.39 -24.88 -27.18
C ASN A 171 20.53 -24.75 -28.44
N GLY A 172 19.46 -25.56 -28.54
CA GLY A 172 18.50 -25.52 -29.65
C GLY A 172 17.72 -24.20 -29.76
N MET A 173 17.74 -23.36 -28.71
CA MET A 173 17.11 -22.04 -28.70
C MET A 173 18.07 -20.91 -29.10
N ASN A 174 19.28 -21.21 -29.61
CA ASN A 174 20.20 -20.18 -30.08
C ASN A 174 19.84 -19.74 -31.52
N SER A 175 19.21 -18.56 -31.63
CA SER A 175 18.80 -17.98 -32.91
C SER A 175 20.00 -17.67 -33.82
N ALA A 176 21.08 -17.12 -33.28
CA ALA A 176 22.28 -16.75 -34.04
C ALA A 176 22.94 -17.97 -34.70
N LEU A 177 23.09 -19.08 -33.96
CA LEU A 177 23.63 -20.32 -34.51
C LEU A 177 22.71 -20.90 -35.59
N THR A 178 21.40 -20.85 -35.37
CA THR A 178 20.41 -21.33 -36.35
C THR A 178 20.47 -20.52 -37.64
N TYR A 179 20.57 -19.19 -37.55
CA TYR A 179 20.74 -18.33 -38.73
C TYR A 179 22.08 -18.56 -39.41
N ALA A 180 23.17 -18.73 -38.66
CA ALA A 180 24.48 -19.03 -39.23
C ALA A 180 24.47 -20.34 -40.02
N LEU A 181 23.88 -21.41 -39.46
CA LEU A 181 23.70 -22.69 -40.15
C LEU A 181 22.86 -22.54 -41.41
N TYR A 182 21.74 -21.81 -41.33
CA TYR A 182 20.89 -21.53 -42.49
C TYR A 182 21.67 -20.80 -43.60
N PHE A 183 22.40 -19.73 -43.28
CA PHE A 183 23.18 -18.98 -44.25
C PHE A 183 24.32 -19.81 -44.86
N LEU A 184 24.98 -20.66 -44.08
CA LEU A 184 26.02 -21.56 -44.59
C LEU A 184 25.45 -22.59 -45.56
N VAL A 185 24.29 -23.19 -45.25
CA VAL A 185 23.59 -24.12 -46.14
C VAL A 185 23.16 -23.42 -47.43
N GLN A 186 22.55 -22.24 -47.35
CA GLN A 186 22.13 -21.49 -48.54
C GLN A 186 23.31 -21.12 -49.44
N LYS A 187 24.44 -20.72 -48.83
CA LYS A 187 25.69 -20.45 -49.55
C LYS A 187 26.21 -21.68 -50.29
N GLU A 188 26.26 -22.84 -49.64
CA GLU A 188 26.71 -24.10 -50.25
C GLU A 188 25.79 -24.53 -51.41
N MET A 189 24.48 -24.29 -51.27
CA MET A 189 23.50 -24.58 -52.31
C MET A 189 23.51 -23.55 -53.46
N GLY A 190 24.28 -22.47 -53.37
CA GLY A 190 24.28 -21.37 -54.34
C GLY A 190 22.95 -20.61 -54.41
N LYS A 191 22.21 -20.56 -53.29
CA LYS A 191 20.89 -19.91 -53.19
C LYS A 191 20.97 -18.65 -52.34
N GLU A 192 20.10 -17.68 -52.66
CA GLU A 192 19.87 -16.53 -51.80
C GLU A 192 19.23 -16.96 -50.48
N ALA A 193 19.69 -16.40 -49.36
CA ALA A 193 19.09 -16.64 -48.06
C ALA A 193 17.83 -15.79 -47.88
N VAL A 194 16.67 -16.35 -48.22
CA VAL A 194 15.38 -15.71 -48.01
C VAL A 194 15.03 -15.74 -46.53
N MET A 195 14.57 -14.63 -45.95
CA MET A 195 14.13 -14.59 -44.55
C MET A 195 12.93 -15.52 -44.36
N PRO A 196 13.01 -16.58 -43.53
CA PRO A 196 11.92 -17.54 -43.37
C PRO A 196 10.90 -17.00 -42.34
N THR A 197 10.29 -15.86 -42.65
CA THR A 197 9.35 -15.19 -41.75
C THR A 197 8.03 -14.85 -42.46
N ASN A 198 7.00 -14.51 -41.69
CA ASN A 198 5.72 -14.05 -42.23
C ASN A 198 5.61 -12.51 -42.17
N GLN A 199 4.55 -11.95 -42.75
CA GLN A 199 4.36 -10.50 -42.79
C GLN A 199 4.19 -9.87 -41.40
N ILE A 200 3.71 -10.63 -40.41
CA ILE A 200 3.52 -10.17 -39.03
C ILE A 200 4.88 -9.93 -38.38
N TYR A 201 5.77 -10.92 -38.39
CA TYR A 201 7.13 -10.78 -37.85
C TYR A 201 7.99 -9.83 -38.69
N TRP A 202 7.78 -9.74 -40.01
CA TRP A 202 8.50 -8.77 -40.86
C TRP A 202 8.17 -7.31 -40.53
N ARG A 203 6.92 -7.03 -40.14
CA ARG A 203 6.44 -5.67 -39.80
C ARG A 203 6.33 -5.43 -38.29
N GLY A 204 6.49 -6.47 -37.50
CA GLY A 204 6.35 -6.46 -36.05
C GLY A 204 7.63 -6.00 -35.36
N VAL A 205 7.46 -5.68 -34.09
CA VAL A 205 8.56 -5.51 -33.14
C VAL A 205 8.58 -6.77 -32.28
N ASP A 206 9.77 -7.21 -31.90
CA ASP A 206 9.97 -8.34 -31.00
C ASP A 206 10.93 -7.92 -29.90
N ASP A 207 10.65 -8.37 -28.68
CA ASP A 207 11.40 -7.99 -27.49
C ASP A 207 12.55 -8.98 -27.27
N CYS A 208 13.78 -8.47 -27.26
CA CYS A 208 14.97 -9.25 -26.98
C CYS A 208 15.65 -8.74 -25.72
N SER A 209 16.15 -9.65 -24.89
CA SER A 209 16.87 -9.32 -23.67
C SER A 209 18.35 -9.71 -23.79
N ASP A 210 19.27 -8.75 -23.66
CA ASP A 210 20.70 -9.03 -23.62
C ASP A 210 21.11 -9.66 -22.28
N SER A 211 21.85 -10.77 -22.34
CA SER A 211 22.28 -11.50 -21.12
C SER A 211 23.14 -10.68 -20.15
N GLY A 212 23.94 -9.73 -20.65
CA GLY A 212 24.71 -8.81 -19.81
C GLY A 212 23.81 -7.81 -19.08
N LEU A 213 22.84 -7.22 -19.79
CA LEU A 213 21.84 -6.35 -19.17
C LEU A 213 20.96 -7.09 -18.16
N ILE A 214 20.60 -8.34 -18.42
CA ILE A 214 19.88 -9.17 -17.44
C ILE A 214 20.73 -9.34 -16.18
N ALA A 215 22.03 -9.60 -16.31
CA ALA A 215 22.92 -9.72 -15.15
C ALA A 215 23.02 -8.42 -14.35
N GLU A 216 23.19 -7.28 -15.03
CA GLU A 216 23.19 -5.95 -14.40
C GLU A 216 21.89 -5.68 -13.63
N LEU A 217 20.74 -5.87 -14.28
CA LEU A 217 19.43 -5.71 -13.66
C LEU A 217 19.23 -6.66 -12.47
N THR A 218 19.61 -7.93 -12.64
CA THR A 218 19.48 -8.96 -11.59
C THR A 218 20.26 -8.58 -10.34
N ILE A 219 21.52 -8.15 -10.49
CA ILE A 219 22.33 -7.70 -9.35
C ILE A 219 21.81 -6.38 -8.78
N TRP A 220 21.42 -5.43 -9.62
CA TRP A 220 20.86 -4.16 -9.14
C TRP A 220 19.59 -4.38 -8.31
N ALA A 221 18.65 -5.20 -8.80
CA ALA A 221 17.38 -5.48 -8.14
C ALA A 221 17.57 -6.19 -6.80
N SER A 222 18.46 -7.19 -6.75
CA SER A 222 18.71 -7.97 -5.53
C SER A 222 19.45 -7.21 -4.43
N THR A 223 20.22 -6.17 -4.81
CA THR A 223 21.13 -5.47 -3.90
C THR A 223 20.71 -4.05 -3.51
N ASN A 224 19.72 -3.49 -4.18
CA ASN A 224 19.22 -2.14 -3.94
C ASN A 224 17.94 -2.19 -3.10
N LYS A 225 17.84 -1.35 -2.06
CA LYS A 225 16.68 -1.30 -1.15
C LYS A 225 15.35 -1.04 -1.87
N HIS A 226 15.37 -0.30 -2.97
CA HIS A 226 14.19 -0.01 -3.80
C HIS A 226 13.85 -1.12 -4.80
N GLY A 227 14.81 -2.01 -5.09
CA GLY A 227 14.63 -3.15 -5.98
C GLY A 227 14.16 -4.41 -5.26
N LEU A 228 14.42 -4.55 -3.97
CA LEU A 228 14.03 -5.72 -3.16
C LEU A 228 12.50 -5.80 -3.02
N HIS A 229 11.87 -6.81 -3.63
CA HIS A 229 10.55 -7.27 -3.15
C HIS A 229 10.78 -8.11 -1.90
N VAL A 230 11.09 -7.46 -0.79
CA VAL A 230 10.57 -8.02 0.46
C VAL A 230 9.05 -7.96 0.26
N MET A 231 8.27 -8.99 0.61
CA MET A 231 6.99 -8.62 1.19
C MET A 231 7.40 -7.86 2.45
N ALA A 232 7.68 -6.55 2.31
CA ALA A 232 7.33 -5.62 3.35
C ALA A 232 5.94 -6.08 3.69
N ASP A 233 5.78 -6.58 4.91
CA ASP A 233 4.48 -6.95 5.44
C ASP A 233 3.48 -6.00 4.80
N SER A 234 2.62 -6.50 3.89
CA SER A 234 1.71 -5.64 3.14
C SER A 234 1.08 -4.66 4.12
N PRO A 235 0.97 -3.36 3.80
CA PRO A 235 0.56 -2.36 4.79
C PRO A 235 -0.65 -2.86 5.56
N ILE A 236 -0.71 -2.59 6.87
CA ILE A 236 -1.76 -3.12 7.72
C ILE A 236 -3.11 -2.82 7.08
N GLN A 237 -3.86 -3.87 6.78
CA GLN A 237 -5.05 -3.78 5.94
C GLN A 237 -6.18 -3.13 6.75
N LEU A 238 -6.63 -1.97 6.27
CA LEU A 238 -7.68 -1.18 6.91
C LEU A 238 -9.02 -1.41 6.20
N LEU A 239 -10.10 -1.39 6.98
CA LEU A 239 -11.47 -1.40 6.46
C LEU A 239 -12.02 0.03 6.38
N LYS A 240 -11.92 0.78 7.48
CA LYS A 240 -12.46 2.13 7.62
C LYS A 240 -11.93 2.82 8.87
N THR A 241 -12.18 4.12 8.98
CA THR A 241 -12.09 4.89 10.21
C THR A 241 -13.09 4.39 11.27
N ALA A 242 -12.71 4.47 12.54
CA ALA A 242 -13.53 4.05 13.68
C ALA A 242 -13.91 5.21 14.60
N PHE A 243 -12.95 5.74 15.36
CA PHE A 243 -13.20 6.82 16.33
C PHE A 243 -11.95 7.66 16.61
N VAL A 244 -12.15 8.84 17.19
CA VAL A 244 -11.09 9.72 17.71
C VAL A 244 -11.16 9.84 19.23
N THR A 245 -10.00 9.96 19.87
CA THR A 245 -9.88 10.12 21.33
C THR A 245 -9.30 11.49 21.66
N TYR A 246 -9.95 12.20 22.59
CA TYR A 246 -9.48 13.48 23.12
C TYR A 246 -9.59 13.49 24.64
N HIS A 247 -8.54 14.00 25.28
CA HIS A 247 -8.54 14.31 26.70
C HIS A 247 -8.81 15.79 26.89
N HIS A 248 -9.86 16.12 27.64
CA HIS A 248 -10.31 17.48 27.88
C HIS A 248 -9.99 17.91 29.31
N GLY A 249 -9.45 19.12 29.49
CA GLY A 249 -9.23 19.72 30.80
C GLY A 249 -10.54 19.96 31.57
N ASP A 250 -11.64 20.20 30.85
CA ASP A 250 -13.00 20.35 31.40
C ASP A 250 -13.98 19.47 30.62
N LEU A 251 -14.09 18.20 31.02
CA LEU A 251 -14.93 17.21 30.33
C LEU A 251 -16.41 17.62 30.33
N ALA A 252 -16.89 18.35 31.34
CA ALA A 252 -18.29 18.77 31.42
C ALA A 252 -18.63 19.80 30.32
N LYS A 253 -17.72 20.76 30.06
CA LYS A 253 -17.89 21.69 28.93
C LYS A 253 -17.76 21.00 27.58
N ALA A 254 -16.78 20.12 27.42
CA ALA A 254 -16.60 19.35 26.20
C ALA A 254 -17.85 18.50 25.90
N ARG A 255 -18.40 17.83 26.92
CA ARG A 255 -19.65 17.08 26.82
C ARG A 255 -20.80 17.92 26.30
N GLN A 256 -21.01 19.12 26.86
CA GLN A 256 -22.09 20.00 26.41
C GLN A 256 -21.90 20.44 24.97
N PHE A 257 -20.67 20.82 24.60
CA PHE A 257 -20.35 21.18 23.21
C PHE A 257 -20.60 20.02 22.25
N LEU A 258 -20.13 18.81 22.55
CA LEU A 258 -20.27 17.65 21.65
C LEU A 258 -21.75 17.25 21.46
N LEU A 259 -22.59 17.43 22.48
CA LEU A 259 -24.05 17.27 22.35
C LEU A 259 -24.67 18.35 21.45
N ASP A 260 -24.27 19.61 21.63
CA ASP A 260 -24.75 20.72 20.79
C ASP A 260 -24.19 20.66 19.36
N PHE A 261 -23.02 20.03 19.17
CA PHE A 261 -22.40 19.70 17.88
C PHE A 261 -23.15 18.59 17.15
N GLY A 262 -24.00 17.82 17.85
CA GLY A 262 -24.88 16.82 17.25
C GLY A 262 -24.45 15.37 17.40
N LEU A 263 -23.48 15.09 18.28
CA LEU A 263 -23.21 13.74 18.76
C LEU A 263 -24.19 13.34 19.86
N THR A 264 -24.40 12.04 20.04
CA THR A 264 -25.20 11.49 21.15
C THR A 264 -24.35 10.55 22.02
N ILE A 265 -24.79 10.25 23.24
CA ILE A 265 -24.00 9.44 24.17
C ILE A 265 -24.33 7.96 23.97
N ALA A 266 -23.30 7.15 23.70
CA ALA A 266 -23.38 5.69 23.68
C ALA A 266 -23.16 5.10 25.07
N ARG A 267 -22.18 5.62 25.81
CA ARG A 267 -21.88 5.25 27.19
C ARG A 267 -21.21 6.41 27.90
N GLU A 268 -21.56 6.65 29.16
CA GLU A 268 -20.97 7.70 29.98
C GLU A 268 -20.56 7.14 31.34
N GLU A 269 -19.32 7.39 31.70
CA GLU A 269 -18.72 7.16 33.01
C GLU A 269 -18.52 8.55 33.64
N PRO A 270 -19.47 9.01 34.48
CA PRO A 270 -19.57 10.42 34.87
C PRO A 270 -18.27 10.98 35.46
N GLY A 271 -17.80 12.10 34.89
CA GLY A 271 -16.59 12.79 35.32
C GLY A 271 -15.27 12.12 34.91
N HIS A 272 -15.32 11.01 34.17
CA HIS A 272 -14.13 10.27 33.76
C HIS A 272 -14.04 10.10 32.24
N LYS A 273 -15.03 9.46 31.61
CA LYS A 273 -14.95 9.06 30.20
C LYS A 273 -16.34 9.00 29.56
N ILE A 274 -16.45 9.46 28.32
CA ILE A 274 -17.70 9.48 27.56
C ILE A 274 -17.43 8.97 26.15
N TYR A 275 -18.22 7.98 25.73
CA TYR A 275 -18.25 7.45 24.37
C TYR A 275 -19.44 8.09 23.66
N PHE A 276 -19.16 8.90 22.66
CA PHE A 276 -20.16 9.56 21.81
C PHE A 276 -20.32 8.80 20.50
N LYS A 277 -21.55 8.71 20.00
CA LYS A 277 -21.92 8.05 18.74
C LYS A 277 -22.64 9.01 17.80
N GLY A 278 -22.51 8.74 16.51
CA GLY A 278 -23.41 9.26 15.48
C GLY A 278 -24.62 8.33 15.27
N CYS A 279 -25.38 8.62 14.22
CA CYS A 279 -26.56 7.85 13.81
C CYS A 279 -26.22 6.61 12.95
N GLY A 280 -24.98 6.49 12.45
CA GLY A 280 -24.47 5.36 11.66
C GLY A 280 -24.40 4.04 12.44
N THR A 281 -23.68 3.05 11.90
CA THR A 281 -23.56 1.72 12.53
C THR A 281 -22.42 1.64 13.55
N GLU A 282 -21.57 2.67 13.62
CA GLU A 282 -20.48 2.76 14.57
C GLU A 282 -21.01 2.79 16.02
N PRO A 283 -20.51 1.92 16.92
CA PRO A 283 -20.89 1.93 18.33
C PRO A 283 -20.59 3.27 19.03
N TYR A 284 -19.51 3.93 18.61
CA TYR A 284 -19.11 5.27 19.02
C TYR A 284 -18.10 5.82 17.99
N VAL A 285 -17.98 7.14 17.89
CA VAL A 285 -17.12 7.84 16.92
C VAL A 285 -16.18 8.86 17.59
N TYR A 286 -16.44 9.19 18.86
CA TYR A 286 -15.61 10.11 19.64
C TYR A 286 -15.52 9.62 21.09
N VAL A 287 -14.32 9.60 21.64
CA VAL A 287 -14.03 9.28 23.04
C VAL A 287 -13.52 10.55 23.72
N ALA A 288 -14.31 11.06 24.66
CA ALA A 288 -13.95 12.21 25.48
C ALA A 288 -13.54 11.74 26.88
N GLU A 289 -12.31 11.99 27.27
CA GLU A 289 -11.78 11.64 28.59
C GLU A 289 -11.44 12.88 29.41
N GLN A 290 -11.64 12.81 30.72
CA GLN A 290 -11.16 13.85 31.63
C GLN A 290 -9.65 13.76 31.70
N SER A 291 -8.96 14.83 31.29
CA SER A 291 -7.52 14.90 31.39
C SER A 291 -7.10 14.91 32.86
N SER A 292 -6.06 14.13 33.19
CA SER A 292 -5.46 14.08 34.53
C SER A 292 -4.64 15.34 34.83
N ALA A 293 -4.14 15.99 33.79
CA ALA A 293 -3.61 17.35 33.83
C ALA A 293 -4.74 18.33 33.49
N SER A 294 -4.68 19.57 33.98
CA SER A 294 -5.62 20.62 33.56
C SER A 294 -5.49 21.00 32.07
N THR A 295 -4.55 20.38 31.34
CA THR A 295 -4.29 20.59 29.90
C THR A 295 -4.97 19.52 29.04
N SER A 296 -5.67 19.96 28.01
CA SER A 296 -6.25 19.08 26.99
C SER A 296 -5.19 18.56 26.02
N HIS A 297 -5.35 17.32 25.52
CA HIS A 297 -4.47 16.74 24.49
C HIS A 297 -5.21 15.71 23.63
N PHE A 298 -4.67 15.45 22.43
CA PHE A 298 -5.17 14.42 21.54
C PHE A 298 -4.69 13.04 21.99
N GLY A 299 -5.62 12.09 22.08
CA GLY A 299 -5.36 10.70 22.51
C GLY A 299 -5.11 9.73 21.36
N GLY A 300 -5.39 10.13 20.11
CA GLY A 300 -5.18 9.30 18.92
C GLY A 300 -6.46 9.09 18.11
N ALA A 301 -6.30 8.46 16.95
CA ALA A 301 -7.41 8.06 16.07
C ALA A 301 -7.35 6.57 15.77
N ALA A 302 -8.50 5.95 15.55
CA ALA A 302 -8.63 4.52 15.39
C ALA A 302 -9.10 4.11 13.99
N TYR A 303 -8.54 3.02 13.46
CA TYR A 303 -9.00 2.34 12.26
C TYR A 303 -9.43 0.90 12.57
N VAL A 304 -10.47 0.44 11.90
CA VAL A 304 -10.83 -0.98 11.88
C VAL A 304 -9.90 -1.70 10.90
N VAL A 305 -9.24 -2.77 11.35
CA VAL A 305 -8.41 -3.63 10.50
C VAL A 305 -9.20 -4.84 9.99
N ASP A 306 -8.77 -5.39 8.86
CA ASP A 306 -9.47 -6.48 8.16
C ASP A 306 -9.54 -7.79 8.96
N SER A 307 -8.54 -8.08 9.79
CA SER A 307 -8.50 -9.33 10.55
C SER A 307 -7.77 -9.22 11.89
N ALA A 308 -7.98 -10.18 12.79
CA ALA A 308 -7.24 -10.27 14.05
C ALA A 308 -5.72 -10.42 13.83
N SER A 309 -5.31 -11.10 12.75
CA SER A 309 -3.88 -11.24 12.40
C SER A 309 -3.23 -9.91 12.05
N GLU A 310 -3.97 -8.92 11.54
CA GLU A 310 -3.45 -7.56 11.34
C GLU A 310 -3.03 -6.90 12.66
N LEU A 311 -3.78 -7.13 13.74
CA LEU A 311 -3.38 -6.65 15.07
C LEU A 311 -2.10 -7.32 15.56
N GLU A 312 -1.95 -8.62 15.32
CA GLU A 312 -0.73 -9.35 15.67
C GLU A 312 0.48 -8.85 14.86
N ARG A 313 0.30 -8.56 13.56
CA ARG A 313 1.32 -7.96 12.70
C ARG A 313 1.72 -6.59 13.21
N ALA A 314 0.75 -5.72 13.46
CA ALA A 314 0.98 -4.40 14.03
C ALA A 314 1.72 -4.45 15.38
N SER A 315 1.42 -5.45 16.22
CA SER A 315 2.08 -5.63 17.53
C SER A 315 3.58 -5.96 17.47
N ARG A 316 4.09 -6.33 16.28
CA ARG A 316 5.51 -6.63 16.03
C ARG A 316 6.28 -5.47 15.43
N LEU A 317 5.61 -4.35 15.10
CA LEU A 317 6.24 -3.17 14.54
C LEU A 317 7.01 -2.40 15.61
N ASP A 318 8.13 -1.78 15.22
CA ASP A 318 8.93 -0.93 16.12
C ASP A 318 8.15 0.30 16.61
N SER A 319 7.14 0.74 15.85
CA SER A 319 6.23 1.83 16.21
C SER A 319 5.16 1.41 17.22
N CYS A 320 5.03 0.12 17.55
CA CYS A 320 4.04 -0.37 18.48
C CYS A 320 4.34 0.05 19.92
N ILE A 321 3.37 0.65 20.59
CA ILE A 321 3.54 1.15 21.97
C ILE A 321 2.91 0.25 23.04
N ASP A 322 1.95 -0.60 22.66
CA ASP A 322 1.24 -1.50 23.58
C ASP A 322 1.07 -2.90 22.98
N LYS A 323 0.90 -3.94 23.82
CA LYS A 323 0.51 -5.27 23.32
C LYS A 323 -0.96 -5.28 22.90
N VAL A 324 -1.34 -6.23 22.04
CA VAL A 324 -2.75 -6.47 21.71
C VAL A 324 -3.55 -6.67 23.01
N GLY A 325 -4.54 -5.82 23.23
CA GLY A 325 -5.38 -5.77 24.42
C GLY A 325 -6.87 -5.77 24.08
N ALA A 326 -7.71 -5.80 25.11
CA ALA A 326 -9.15 -5.64 24.94
C ALA A 326 -9.47 -4.17 24.64
N LEU A 327 -10.34 -3.93 23.65
CA LEU A 327 -10.89 -2.61 23.39
C LEU A 327 -12.03 -2.34 24.38
N GLU A 328 -11.80 -1.40 25.30
CA GLU A 328 -12.84 -0.95 26.22
C GLU A 328 -13.80 0.02 25.52
N GLY A 329 -15.10 -0.25 25.61
CA GLY A 329 -16.13 0.60 25.00
C GLY A 329 -17.35 -0.19 24.56
N PRO A 330 -18.44 0.49 24.16
CA PRO A 330 -19.52 -0.15 23.41
C PRO A 330 -18.98 -0.88 22.16
N GLY A 331 -19.47 -2.08 21.89
CA GLY A 331 -19.01 -2.91 20.77
C GLY A 331 -17.81 -3.81 21.07
N GLY A 332 -17.01 -3.49 22.11
CA GLY A 332 -15.86 -4.30 22.54
C GLY A 332 -14.83 -4.52 21.43
N GLY A 333 -14.09 -5.64 21.49
CA GLY A 333 -13.11 -6.03 20.48
C GLY A 333 -11.68 -6.05 21.04
N GLN A 334 -10.71 -5.95 20.15
CA GLN A 334 -9.29 -5.91 20.45
C GLN A 334 -8.65 -4.67 19.85
N VAL A 335 -7.58 -4.18 20.48
CA VAL A 335 -6.85 -2.99 20.06
C VAL A 335 -5.35 -3.17 20.20
N VAL A 336 -4.60 -2.57 19.29
CA VAL A 336 -3.16 -2.30 19.41
C VAL A 336 -2.89 -0.86 18.99
N SER A 337 -1.92 -0.21 19.60
CA SER A 337 -1.60 1.20 19.33
C SER A 337 -0.20 1.33 18.74
N LEU A 338 -0.10 2.15 17.71
CA LEU A 338 1.15 2.56 17.08
C LEU A 338 1.41 4.05 17.33
N LYS A 339 2.67 4.44 17.21
CA LYS A 339 3.10 5.83 17.23
C LYS A 339 3.71 6.20 15.88
N ASP A 340 3.20 7.25 15.26
CA ASP A 340 3.75 7.77 14.01
C ASP A 340 5.09 8.53 14.26
N PRO A 341 5.82 8.92 13.21
CA PRO A 341 7.11 9.59 13.36
C PRO A 341 7.05 10.93 14.10
N ALA A 342 5.93 11.66 14.01
CA ALA A 342 5.71 12.91 14.73
C ALA A 342 5.24 12.69 16.18
N GLY A 343 4.89 11.45 16.52
CA GLY A 343 4.51 11.00 17.83
C GLY A 343 3.02 10.92 18.10
N HIS A 344 2.19 11.02 17.07
CA HIS A 344 0.75 10.85 17.16
C HIS A 344 0.39 9.38 17.33
N ILE A 345 -0.70 9.12 18.05
CA ILE A 345 -1.16 7.75 18.34
C ILE A 345 -2.16 7.32 17.26
N VAL A 346 -1.93 6.15 16.70
CA VAL A 346 -2.86 5.47 15.79
C VAL A 346 -3.28 4.15 16.41
N HIS A 347 -4.57 3.99 16.68
CA HIS A 347 -5.14 2.75 17.18
C HIS A 347 -5.62 1.87 16.02
N LEU A 348 -5.37 0.58 16.12
CA LEU A 348 -5.85 -0.42 15.18
C LEU A 348 -6.75 -1.38 15.95
N ILE A 349 -7.99 -1.57 15.46
CA ILE A 349 -9.01 -2.34 16.18
C ILE A 349 -9.61 -3.45 15.31
N HIS A 350 -9.97 -4.56 15.95
CA HIS A 350 -10.68 -5.67 15.30
C HIS A 350 -11.74 -6.25 16.25
N GLY A 351 -12.80 -6.85 15.70
CA GLY A 351 -13.91 -7.39 16.48
C GLY A 351 -14.79 -6.32 17.15
N TRP A 352 -14.73 -5.09 16.66
CA TRP A 352 -15.58 -3.98 17.11
C TRP A 352 -17.01 -4.17 16.59
N THR A 353 -17.92 -4.59 17.47
CA THR A 353 -19.27 -5.01 17.07
C THR A 353 -20.15 -3.79 16.80
N GLU A 354 -20.56 -3.60 15.54
CA GLU A 354 -21.44 -2.53 15.11
C GLU A 354 -22.83 -2.57 15.77
N LYS A 355 -23.44 -1.39 15.94
CA LYS A 355 -24.82 -1.23 16.38
C LYS A 355 -25.76 -1.12 15.18
N GLU A 356 -27.05 -1.27 15.42
CA GLU A 356 -28.05 -0.84 14.43
C GLU A 356 -27.98 0.68 14.25
N ALA A 357 -28.14 1.13 12.99
CA ALA A 357 -28.19 2.55 12.68
C ALA A 357 -29.42 3.19 13.35
N ASP A 358 -29.21 4.36 13.96
CA ASP A 358 -30.30 5.10 14.58
C ASP A 358 -31.18 5.73 13.48
N PRO A 359 -32.52 5.67 13.58
CA PRO A 359 -33.40 6.21 12.55
C PRO A 359 -33.31 7.73 12.50
N LEU A 360 -32.63 8.25 11.48
CA LEU A 360 -32.41 9.69 11.30
C LEU A 360 -33.70 10.45 10.94
N ASN A 361 -34.68 9.77 10.33
CA ASN A 361 -35.96 10.35 9.88
C ASN A 361 -35.82 11.62 9.01
N LEU A 362 -34.68 11.78 8.33
CA LEU A 362 -34.43 12.85 7.38
C LEU A 362 -34.55 12.31 5.95
N PRO A 363 -35.45 12.84 5.11
CA PRO A 363 -35.56 12.39 3.73
C PRO A 363 -34.32 12.82 2.94
N LYS A 364 -33.97 12.04 1.91
CA LYS A 364 -32.94 12.46 0.96
C LYS A 364 -33.35 13.77 0.29
N LEU A 365 -32.39 14.69 0.19
CA LEU A 365 -32.56 15.97 -0.47
C LEU A 365 -33.03 15.79 -1.92
N VAL A 366 -34.18 16.39 -2.25
CA VAL A 366 -34.61 16.57 -3.64
C VAL A 366 -34.36 18.02 -3.99
N VAL A 367 -33.56 18.30 -5.02
CA VAL A 367 -33.25 19.66 -5.48
C VAL A 367 -34.16 20.03 -6.67
N ASN A 368 -34.59 21.29 -6.71
CA ASN A 368 -35.36 21.84 -7.84
C ASN A 368 -34.37 22.68 -8.63
N PHE A 369 -34.15 22.32 -9.88
CA PHE A 369 -33.36 23.08 -10.84
C PHE A 369 -34.26 24.06 -11.61
N GLU A 370 -33.66 25.00 -12.33
CA GLU A 370 -34.37 26.03 -13.10
C GLU A 370 -35.29 25.43 -14.17
N ASP A 371 -34.89 24.30 -14.74
CA ASP A 371 -35.58 23.57 -15.81
C ASP A 371 -36.29 22.29 -15.32
N SER A 372 -35.99 21.81 -14.10
CA SER A 372 -36.57 20.60 -13.51
C SER A 372 -37.02 20.81 -12.06
N LYS A 373 -38.34 20.80 -11.84
CA LYS A 373 -38.95 21.03 -10.52
C LYS A 373 -39.80 19.83 -10.07
N PRO A 374 -39.19 18.73 -9.59
CA PRO A 374 -39.92 17.53 -9.17
C PRO A 374 -40.82 17.74 -7.95
N ARG A 375 -40.54 18.73 -7.09
CA ARG A 375 -41.38 19.02 -5.92
C ARG A 375 -42.64 19.80 -6.32
N LYS A 376 -43.75 19.08 -6.54
CA LYS A 376 -45.08 19.66 -6.87
C LYS A 376 -46.03 19.53 -5.68
N GLY A 377 -46.36 20.66 -5.04
CA GLY A 377 -47.19 20.66 -3.82
C GLY A 377 -46.51 20.02 -2.60
N ALA A 378 -45.23 19.66 -2.72
CA ALA A 378 -44.39 19.16 -1.65
C ALA A 378 -43.37 20.24 -1.26
N PHE A 379 -43.15 20.40 0.04
CA PHE A 379 -42.28 21.44 0.59
C PHE A 379 -41.12 20.81 1.33
N GLN A 380 -39.98 21.47 1.23
CA GLN A 380 -38.79 21.11 1.98
C GLN A 380 -38.72 22.00 3.22
N ARG A 381 -38.83 21.39 4.39
CA ARG A 381 -38.90 22.07 5.69
C ARG A 381 -38.11 21.25 6.69
N PHE A 382 -37.44 21.94 7.60
CA PHE A 382 -36.56 21.33 8.59
C PHE A 382 -36.89 21.83 9.99
N GLN A 383 -36.45 21.07 11.00
CA GLN A 383 -36.50 21.47 12.40
C GLN A 383 -35.14 22.04 12.81
N PRO A 384 -35.07 23.27 13.37
CA PRO A 384 -33.82 23.80 13.92
C PRO A 384 -33.30 22.96 15.08
N GLY A 385 -31.98 22.86 15.21
CA GLY A 385 -31.33 22.15 16.30
C GLY A 385 -29.90 21.71 15.95
N PRO A 386 -29.26 20.91 16.82
CA PRO A 386 -28.01 20.25 16.49
C PRO A 386 -28.14 19.44 15.20
N ALA A 387 -27.13 19.48 14.33
CA ALA A 387 -27.08 18.64 13.15
C ALA A 387 -26.68 17.21 13.54
N PRO A 388 -27.55 16.20 13.40
CA PRO A 388 -27.19 14.85 13.84
C PRO A 388 -26.00 14.33 13.03
N VAL A 389 -24.92 14.01 13.73
CA VAL A 389 -23.74 13.39 13.13
C VAL A 389 -24.10 12.00 12.66
N PHE A 390 -23.82 11.69 11.39
CA PHE A 390 -24.00 10.36 10.84
C PHE A 390 -22.86 9.44 11.31
N ARG A 391 -21.61 9.77 10.93
CA ARG A 391 -20.40 9.03 11.31
C ARG A 391 -19.20 9.96 11.43
N TRP A 392 -18.07 9.43 11.91
CA TRP A 392 -16.78 10.11 11.78
C TRP A 392 -16.13 9.74 10.45
N GLY A 393 -15.61 10.74 9.74
CA GLY A 393 -15.04 10.60 8.41
C GLY A 393 -13.54 10.46 8.44
N HIS A 394 -12.87 11.54 8.86
CA HIS A 394 -11.42 11.66 8.79
C HIS A 394 -10.83 12.51 9.93
N TYR A 395 -9.51 12.48 10.04
CA TYR A 395 -8.74 13.42 10.85
C TYR A 395 -7.49 13.86 10.11
N GLY A 396 -6.83 14.88 10.63
CA GLY A 396 -5.45 15.13 10.24
C GLY A 396 -4.57 15.55 11.40
N VAL A 397 -3.27 15.50 11.15
CA VAL A 397 -2.24 15.85 12.13
C VAL A 397 -1.21 16.77 11.52
N THR A 398 -0.41 17.39 12.39
CA THR A 398 0.72 18.21 11.97
C THR A 398 2.05 17.51 12.23
N TYR A 399 3.06 17.79 11.41
CA TYR A 399 4.40 17.21 11.54
C TYR A 399 5.50 18.29 11.60
N PRO A 400 6.67 18.02 12.21
CA PRO A 400 7.79 18.97 12.24
C PRO A 400 8.28 19.33 10.83
N ALA A 401 8.68 20.58 10.60
CA ALA A 401 9.22 20.99 9.31
C ALA A 401 10.42 20.12 8.90
N GLY A 402 10.39 19.60 7.66
CA GLY A 402 11.42 18.70 7.12
C GLY A 402 11.10 17.21 7.16
N ASN A 403 10.06 16.79 7.91
CA ASN A 403 9.73 15.37 8.08
C ASN A 403 8.64 14.86 7.11
N TYR A 404 8.38 15.55 5.99
CA TYR A 404 7.32 15.15 5.04
C TYR A 404 7.49 13.70 4.57
N GLN A 405 8.69 13.36 4.09
CA GLN A 405 8.96 12.06 3.48
C GLN A 405 8.81 10.93 4.50
N GLU A 406 9.32 11.13 5.72
CA GLU A 406 9.21 10.16 6.81
C GLU A 406 7.76 9.91 7.20
N MET A 407 6.94 10.96 7.30
CA MET A 407 5.50 10.84 7.55
C MET A 407 4.80 10.11 6.39
N PHE A 408 5.07 10.51 5.15
CA PHE A 408 4.47 9.92 3.96
C PHE A 408 4.77 8.42 3.86
N GLU A 409 6.04 8.03 4.00
CA GLU A 409 6.48 6.63 3.97
C GLU A 409 5.86 5.83 5.11
N TRP A 410 5.82 6.39 6.33
CA TRP A 410 5.22 5.68 7.45
C TRP A 410 3.74 5.37 7.20
N TYR A 411 2.94 6.36 6.80
CA TYR A 411 1.51 6.15 6.59
C TYR A 411 1.20 5.26 5.38
N THR A 412 2.00 5.29 4.32
CA THR A 412 1.77 4.48 3.09
C THR A 412 2.38 3.09 3.13
N GLN A 413 3.42 2.87 3.93
CA GLN A 413 4.08 1.56 4.06
C GLN A 413 3.60 0.80 5.31
N THR A 414 3.17 1.49 6.36
CA THR A 414 2.68 0.84 7.59
C THR A 414 1.20 0.53 7.51
N LEU A 415 0.40 1.42 6.92
CA LEU A 415 -1.06 1.33 6.88
C LEU A 415 -1.52 1.31 5.42
N ALA A 416 -2.63 0.62 5.13
CA ALA A 416 -3.24 0.62 3.80
C ALA A 416 -3.93 1.97 3.50
N LEU A 417 -3.11 3.02 3.39
CA LEU A 417 -3.51 4.38 3.06
C LEU A 417 -2.80 4.80 1.78
N ALA A 418 -3.57 5.29 0.80
CA ALA A 418 -3.06 5.74 -0.48
C ALA A 418 -3.38 7.23 -0.69
N PRO A 419 -2.49 8.00 -1.33
CA PRO A 419 -2.71 9.42 -1.55
C PRO A 419 -3.90 9.65 -2.49
N SER A 420 -4.80 10.57 -2.15
CA SER A 420 -5.77 11.15 -3.08
C SER A 420 -5.23 12.45 -3.68
N ASP A 421 -4.56 13.26 -2.86
CA ASP A 421 -4.07 14.59 -3.23
C ASP A 421 -2.74 14.87 -2.56
N VAL A 422 -1.85 15.50 -3.32
CA VAL A 422 -0.58 16.02 -2.83
C VAL A 422 -0.52 17.52 -3.09
N VAL A 423 -0.33 18.29 -2.02
CA VAL A 423 -0.22 19.75 -2.06
C VAL A 423 1.24 20.16 -2.02
N TYR A 424 1.63 21.04 -2.94
CA TYR A 424 3.02 21.46 -3.15
C TYR A 424 3.26 22.92 -2.81
N ARG A 425 4.36 23.22 -2.12
CA ARG A 425 4.90 24.57 -1.99
C ARG A 425 6.13 24.70 -2.88
N GLY A 426 5.95 25.23 -4.09
CA GLY A 426 6.99 25.15 -5.12
C GLY A 426 7.06 23.71 -5.64
N GLU A 427 8.24 23.09 -5.59
CA GLU A 427 8.45 21.68 -5.95
C GLU A 427 8.36 20.75 -4.74
N ASP A 428 8.36 21.30 -3.52
CA ASP A 428 8.35 20.51 -2.29
C ASP A 428 6.92 20.11 -1.91
N PRO A 429 6.63 18.81 -1.71
CA PRO A 429 5.35 18.39 -1.17
C PRO A 429 5.27 18.74 0.33
N VAL A 430 4.11 19.26 0.75
CA VAL A 430 3.91 19.75 2.12
C VAL A 430 2.65 19.19 2.78
N THR A 431 1.63 18.80 2.04
CA THR A 431 0.41 18.23 2.62
C THR A 431 -0.04 17.10 1.72
N CYS A 432 -0.48 16.02 2.33
CA CYS A 432 -1.00 14.87 1.60
C CYS A 432 -2.30 14.41 2.24
N PHE A 433 -3.30 14.17 1.42
CA PHE A 433 -4.59 13.60 1.78
C PHE A 433 -4.59 12.13 1.37
N PHE A 434 -5.10 11.26 2.22
CA PHE A 434 -5.04 9.81 2.05
C PHE A 434 -6.42 9.19 2.22
N HIS A 435 -6.81 8.33 1.28
CA HIS A 435 -7.95 7.45 1.41
C HIS A 435 -7.50 6.08 1.95
N VAL A 436 -8.45 5.31 2.49
CA VAL A 436 -8.19 3.90 2.81
C VAL A 436 -8.11 3.12 1.50
N ASP A 437 -6.97 2.48 1.24
CA ASP A 437 -6.77 1.67 0.04
C ASP A 437 -7.53 0.35 0.17
N ARG A 438 -8.63 0.26 -0.59
CA ARG A 438 -9.49 -0.92 -0.70
C ARG A 438 -9.37 -1.57 -2.09
N GLY A 439 -8.30 -1.27 -2.82
CA GLY A 439 -8.12 -1.66 -4.21
C GLY A 439 -9.15 -1.01 -5.13
N LEU A 440 -10.06 -1.81 -5.70
CA LEU A 440 -11.09 -1.33 -6.61
C LEU A 440 -12.36 -0.81 -5.90
N GLU A 441 -12.55 -1.14 -4.62
CA GLU A 441 -13.66 -0.63 -3.82
C GLU A 441 -13.46 0.86 -3.54
N TYR A 442 -14.52 1.64 -3.71
CA TYR A 442 -14.51 3.08 -3.44
C TYR A 442 -14.52 3.34 -1.93
N SER A 443 -13.63 4.22 -1.48
CA SER A 443 -13.59 4.76 -0.11
C SER A 443 -13.68 6.29 -0.14
N ASP A 444 -13.90 6.90 1.02
CA ASP A 444 -13.91 8.37 1.13
C ASP A 444 -12.62 8.94 0.53
N HIS A 445 -12.75 10.05 -0.19
CA HIS A 445 -11.63 10.76 -0.78
C HIS A 445 -10.44 10.90 0.17
N HIS A 446 -10.71 11.14 1.45
CA HIS A 446 -9.70 10.96 2.46
C HIS A 446 -10.30 10.52 3.79
N ALA A 447 -9.56 9.63 4.46
CA ALA A 447 -9.73 9.22 5.84
C ALA A 447 -8.67 9.85 6.75
N PHE A 448 -7.59 10.35 6.17
CA PHE A 448 -6.48 10.98 6.88
C PHE A 448 -5.78 12.04 6.05
N PHE A 449 -5.20 13.04 6.69
CA PHE A 449 -4.21 13.91 6.05
C PHE A 449 -3.16 14.37 7.06
N PHE A 450 -2.03 14.86 6.56
CA PHE A 450 -1.09 15.59 7.38
C PHE A 450 -0.62 16.88 6.72
N LYS A 451 -0.22 17.86 7.53
CA LYS A 451 0.35 19.14 7.07
C LYS A 451 1.50 19.60 7.98
N PRO A 452 2.41 20.51 7.56
CA PRO A 452 3.47 20.98 8.44
C PRO A 452 2.88 21.72 9.64
N ALA A 453 3.46 21.50 10.82
CA ALA A 453 3.25 22.38 11.96
C ALA A 453 3.74 23.79 11.64
N LYS A 454 3.11 24.79 12.24
CA LYS A 454 3.57 26.17 12.10
C LYS A 454 4.94 26.35 12.76
N PRO A 455 5.77 27.29 12.29
CA PRO A 455 7.06 27.55 12.91
C PRO A 455 6.93 27.83 14.42
N GLY A 456 7.55 26.98 15.23
CA GLY A 456 7.54 27.09 16.70
C GLY A 456 6.45 26.30 17.41
N ASP A 457 5.46 25.78 16.68
CA ASP A 457 4.41 24.93 17.24
C ASP A 457 4.88 23.48 17.38
N LYS A 458 4.37 22.79 18.40
CA LYS A 458 4.56 21.34 18.53
C LYS A 458 3.59 20.62 17.58
N PRO A 459 3.98 19.44 17.06
CA PRO A 459 3.05 18.55 16.39
C PRO A 459 1.80 18.30 17.23
N ALA A 460 0.64 18.44 16.62
CA ALA A 460 -0.68 18.25 17.21
C ALA A 460 -1.68 17.79 16.15
N VAL A 461 -2.85 17.36 16.59
CA VAL A 461 -4.01 17.14 15.71
C VAL A 461 -4.39 18.43 15.00
N ALA A 462 -4.68 18.34 13.70
CA ALA A 462 -5.16 19.45 12.89
C ALA A 462 -6.67 19.63 13.09
N HIS A 463 -7.46 18.59 12.79
CA HIS A 463 -8.89 18.52 13.11
C HIS A 463 -9.40 17.07 13.00
N ALA A 464 -10.64 16.86 13.47
CA ALA A 464 -11.44 15.65 13.19
C ALA A 464 -12.79 16.04 12.59
N ALA A 465 -13.22 15.32 11.56
CA ALA A 465 -14.38 15.68 10.74
C ALA A 465 -15.50 14.64 10.77
N PHE A 466 -16.73 15.12 10.85
CA PHE A 466 -17.94 14.34 11.09
C PHE A 466 -18.96 14.56 9.98
N GLU A 467 -19.40 13.45 9.38
CA GLU A 467 -20.32 13.50 8.24
C GLU A 467 -21.74 13.80 8.70
N LEU A 468 -22.41 14.68 7.98
CA LEU A 468 -23.81 15.03 8.13
C LEU A 468 -24.62 14.56 6.91
N HIS A 469 -25.94 14.52 7.07
CA HIS A 469 -26.86 13.98 6.06
C HIS A 469 -26.85 14.74 4.73
N ASP A 470 -26.88 16.08 4.78
CA ASP A 470 -26.82 16.96 3.62
C ASP A 470 -26.44 18.38 4.03
N PHE A 471 -26.28 19.26 3.04
CA PHE A 471 -25.89 20.65 3.28
C PHE A 471 -26.94 21.47 4.04
N ASP A 472 -28.23 21.13 3.95
CA ASP A 472 -29.28 21.86 4.66
C ASP A 472 -29.18 21.55 6.16
N VAL A 473 -28.97 20.27 6.50
CA VAL A 473 -28.74 19.80 7.88
C VAL A 473 -27.47 20.41 8.46
N GLN A 474 -26.39 20.46 7.68
CA GLN A 474 -25.17 21.15 8.08
C GLN A 474 -25.41 22.62 8.37
N GLN A 475 -26.11 23.34 7.49
CA GLN A 475 -26.37 24.76 7.68
C GLN A 475 -27.23 25.04 8.93
N LEU A 476 -28.14 24.12 9.29
CA LEU A 476 -28.91 24.19 10.53
C LEU A 476 -28.03 23.98 11.76
N GLY A 477 -27.10 23.00 11.72
CA GLY A 477 -26.11 22.80 12.77
C GLY A 477 -25.23 24.03 12.96
N HIS A 478 -24.73 24.59 11.87
CA HIS A 478 -23.97 25.83 11.86
C HIS A 478 -24.73 26.98 12.55
N GLN A 479 -25.99 27.20 12.16
CA GLN A 479 -26.83 28.24 12.75
C GLN A 479 -27.04 27.99 14.25
N TYR A 480 -27.31 26.75 14.64
CA TYR A 480 -27.53 26.37 16.03
C TYR A 480 -26.30 26.61 16.91
N LEU A 481 -25.10 26.22 16.44
CA LEU A 481 -23.85 26.48 17.15
C LEU A 481 -23.52 27.97 17.24
N ALA A 482 -23.80 28.75 16.18
CA ALA A 482 -23.65 30.20 16.19
C ALA A 482 -24.59 30.88 17.20
N GLU A 483 -25.86 30.46 17.28
CA GLU A 483 -26.83 30.97 18.26
C GLU A 483 -26.41 30.65 19.70
N LYS A 484 -25.76 29.51 19.91
CA LYS A 484 -25.13 29.11 21.19
C LYS A 484 -23.83 29.86 21.49
N LYS A 485 -23.33 30.67 20.56
CA LYS A 485 -22.10 31.47 20.67
C LYS A 485 -20.84 30.61 20.84
N TYR A 486 -20.82 29.43 20.23
CA TYR A 486 -19.58 28.70 20.07
C TYR A 486 -18.64 29.43 19.11
N GLU A 487 -17.34 29.12 19.20
CA GLU A 487 -16.33 29.81 18.41
C GLU A 487 -16.19 29.14 17.04
N LEU A 488 -16.64 29.85 16.01
CA LEU A 488 -16.47 29.43 14.62
C LEU A 488 -14.99 29.56 14.23
N CYS A 489 -14.43 28.49 13.67
CA CYS A 489 -13.06 28.45 13.17
C CYS A 489 -13.01 28.89 11.70
N TRP A 490 -13.78 28.25 10.82
CA TRP A 490 -13.86 28.58 9.39
C TRP A 490 -15.15 28.04 8.76
N GLY A 491 -15.60 28.62 7.66
CA GLY A 491 -16.81 28.21 6.94
C GLY A 491 -18.04 29.09 7.21
N VAL A 492 -19.21 28.73 6.70
CA VAL A 492 -19.46 27.59 5.79
C VAL A 492 -18.75 27.79 4.45
N GLY A 493 -18.18 26.73 3.89
CA GLY A 493 -17.51 26.73 2.59
C GLY A 493 -17.65 25.42 1.84
N ARG A 494 -17.04 25.34 0.66
CA ARG A 494 -16.85 24.09 -0.09
C ARG A 494 -15.37 23.92 -0.42
N HIS A 495 -14.82 22.75 -0.10
CA HIS A 495 -13.44 22.40 -0.42
C HIS A 495 -13.24 22.15 -1.91
N VAL A 496 -12.03 22.43 -2.39
CA VAL A 496 -11.56 21.91 -3.69
C VAL A 496 -11.22 20.42 -3.55
N LEU A 497 -10.56 20.06 -2.46
CA LEU A 497 -10.10 18.70 -2.16
C LEU A 497 -11.28 17.91 -1.56
N GLY A 498 -11.69 16.84 -2.23
CA GLY A 498 -12.82 15.98 -1.81
C GLY A 498 -14.21 16.60 -1.93
N SER A 499 -14.33 17.82 -2.49
CA SER A 499 -15.59 18.54 -2.74
C SER A 499 -16.52 18.79 -1.55
N GLN A 500 -16.08 18.48 -0.33
CA GLN A 500 -16.90 18.55 0.88
C GLN A 500 -17.41 19.97 1.15
N VAL A 501 -18.69 20.09 1.50
CA VAL A 501 -19.21 21.30 2.16
C VAL A 501 -18.82 21.22 3.61
N PHE A 502 -18.20 22.28 4.16
CA PHE A 502 -17.57 22.24 5.47
C PHE A 502 -17.95 23.45 6.35
N ASP A 503 -17.92 23.23 7.66
CA ASP A 503 -17.71 24.27 8.65
C ASP A 503 -16.92 23.71 9.85
N TYR A 504 -15.95 24.51 10.29
CA TYR A 504 -15.02 24.19 11.35
C TYR A 504 -15.36 24.98 12.60
N TRP A 505 -15.35 24.31 13.74
CA TRP A 505 -15.60 24.89 15.06
C TRP A 505 -14.44 24.58 16.00
N PHE A 506 -14.12 25.53 16.89
CA PHE A 506 -13.31 25.21 18.05
C PHE A 506 -14.21 24.60 19.13
N ASP A 507 -13.85 23.42 19.60
CA ASP A 507 -14.43 22.86 20.80
C ASP A 507 -14.01 23.68 22.03
N THR A 508 -14.61 23.38 23.18
CA THR A 508 -14.31 24.11 24.43
C THR A 508 -12.88 23.91 24.96
N SER A 509 -12.11 23.00 24.38
CA SER A 509 -10.69 22.77 24.65
C SER A 509 -9.76 23.40 23.60
N GLY A 510 -10.31 24.02 22.54
CA GLY A 510 -9.54 24.62 21.44
C GLY A 510 -9.16 23.64 20.33
N PHE A 511 -9.66 22.41 20.35
CA PHE A 511 -9.53 21.49 19.22
C PHE A 511 -10.46 21.89 18.09
N ILE A 512 -10.02 21.70 16.85
CA ILE A 512 -10.84 21.96 15.67
C ILE A 512 -11.64 20.69 15.35
N VAL A 513 -12.95 20.82 15.27
CA VAL A 513 -13.85 19.80 14.75
C VAL A 513 -14.60 20.32 13.54
N GLU A 514 -14.90 19.44 12.60
CA GLU A 514 -15.54 19.79 11.33
C GLU A 514 -16.87 19.06 11.17
N HIS A 515 -17.88 19.78 10.73
CA HIS A 515 -19.04 19.19 10.07
C HIS A 515 -18.79 19.19 8.57
N TYR A 516 -18.99 18.04 7.93
CA TYR A 516 -18.94 17.96 6.47
C TYR A 516 -20.12 17.19 5.87
N ALA A 517 -20.42 17.49 4.60
CA ALA A 517 -21.34 16.72 3.77
C ALA A 517 -20.88 16.74 2.30
N ASP A 518 -21.43 15.86 1.48
CA ASP A 518 -21.22 15.85 0.01
C ASP A 518 -19.75 15.63 -0.40
N GLY A 519 -19.11 14.61 0.20
CA GLY A 519 -17.74 14.22 -0.10
C GLY A 519 -17.62 13.25 -1.28
N ASP A 520 -16.53 13.37 -2.05
CA ASP A 520 -16.21 12.46 -3.14
C ASP A 520 -15.70 11.10 -2.64
N LEU A 521 -15.83 10.07 -3.48
CA LEU A 521 -15.24 8.75 -3.26
C LEU A 521 -14.16 8.46 -4.30
N VAL A 522 -13.09 7.80 -3.88
CA VAL A 522 -11.93 7.46 -4.72
C VAL A 522 -11.52 6.00 -4.52
N ASN A 523 -10.70 5.48 -5.44
CA ASN A 523 -10.10 4.15 -5.37
C ASN A 523 -8.75 4.14 -6.10
N LYS A 524 -8.10 2.99 -6.22
CA LYS A 524 -6.77 2.88 -6.86
C LYS A 524 -6.69 3.36 -8.32
N ASP A 525 -7.83 3.38 -9.03
CA ASP A 525 -7.91 3.83 -10.43
C ASP A 525 -8.16 5.35 -10.53
N THR A 526 -8.44 6.01 -9.40
CA THR A 526 -8.63 7.45 -9.34
C THR A 526 -7.26 8.14 -9.37
N PRO A 527 -6.99 9.03 -10.34
CA PRO A 527 -5.70 9.72 -10.41
C PRO A 527 -5.45 10.60 -9.18
N VAL A 528 -4.21 10.56 -8.67
CA VAL A 528 -3.78 11.44 -7.58
C VAL A 528 -3.73 12.88 -8.08
N ALA A 529 -4.42 13.79 -7.38
CA ALA A 529 -4.39 15.20 -7.70
C ALA A 529 -3.12 15.86 -7.16
N HIS A 530 -2.47 16.70 -7.96
CA HIS A 530 -1.30 17.48 -7.55
C HIS A 530 -1.66 18.97 -7.57
N VAL A 531 -1.66 19.60 -6.39
CA VAL A 531 -2.28 20.90 -6.19
C VAL A 531 -1.27 21.92 -5.63
N PRO A 532 -1.16 23.15 -6.16
CA PRO A 532 -0.31 24.17 -5.57
C PRO A 532 -0.88 24.66 -4.23
N ALA A 533 -0.03 24.86 -3.24
CA ALA A 533 -0.40 25.42 -1.95
C ALA A 533 -0.87 26.86 -2.10
N GLY A 534 -2.03 27.19 -1.54
CA GLY A 534 -2.55 28.55 -1.49
C GLY A 534 -4.00 28.59 -1.03
N PRO A 535 -4.56 29.78 -0.72
CA PRO A 535 -5.94 29.89 -0.27
C PRO A 535 -6.96 29.37 -1.30
N GLN A 536 -6.66 29.54 -2.59
CA GLN A 536 -7.52 29.11 -3.70
C GLN A 536 -7.53 27.59 -3.91
N SER A 537 -6.56 26.85 -3.35
CA SER A 537 -6.57 25.38 -3.41
C SER A 537 -7.32 24.73 -2.26
N LEU A 538 -7.71 25.50 -1.23
CA LEU A 538 -8.42 24.95 -0.08
C LEU A 538 -9.94 25.05 -0.23
N SER A 539 -10.48 26.09 -0.87
CA SER A 539 -11.93 26.26 -1.03
C SER A 539 -12.34 26.77 -2.40
N VAL A 540 -13.39 26.19 -2.98
CA VAL A 540 -14.08 26.68 -4.18
C VAL A 540 -14.83 27.98 -3.85
N TRP A 541 -15.54 27.99 -2.72
CA TRP A 541 -16.24 29.16 -2.17
C TRP A 541 -16.29 29.07 -0.65
N GLY A 542 -16.42 30.22 0.01
CA GLY A 542 -16.43 30.35 1.47
C GLY A 542 -15.77 31.64 1.93
N PRO A 543 -15.72 31.91 3.24
CA PRO A 543 -14.95 33.02 3.78
C PRO A 543 -13.44 32.80 3.56
N PRO A 544 -12.62 33.87 3.57
CA PRO A 544 -11.17 33.75 3.44
C PRO A 544 -10.58 32.75 4.45
N VAL A 545 -9.59 31.97 4.00
CA VAL A 545 -8.88 31.00 4.84
C VAL A 545 -8.28 31.72 6.06
N PRO A 546 -8.67 31.37 7.31
CA PRO A 546 -8.14 32.01 8.49
C PRO A 546 -6.69 31.62 8.75
N SER A 547 -5.96 32.46 9.48
CA SER A 547 -4.55 32.22 9.81
C SER A 547 -4.29 30.97 10.64
N VAL A 548 -5.34 30.34 11.21
CA VAL A 548 -5.22 29.09 11.95
C VAL A 548 -4.87 27.89 11.05
N PHE A 549 -5.21 27.95 9.74
CA PHE A 549 -4.99 26.85 8.78
C PHE A 549 -3.63 26.85 8.11
#